data_AF-A0A2Z3I8Q9-F1
#
_entry.id   AF-A0A2Z3I8Q9-F1
#
_cell.length_a   1.000
_cell.length_b   1.000
_cell.length_c   1.000
_cell.angle_alpha   90.00
_cell.angle_beta   90.00
_cell.angle_gamma   90.00
#
_symmetry.space_group_name_H-M   'P 1'
#
loop_
_entity.id
_entity.type
_entity.pdbx_description
1 polymer ?
#
loop_
_entity_poly.entity_id
_entity_poly.type
_entity_poly.pdbx_seq_one_letter_code
_entity_poly.pdbx_strand_id
1 'polypeptide(L)'
;MWRALVFIGLLCVAAFGAVWLADRPGTVLVTFGGYEMRTSVAVAAVALAGIGLGLALLWAGVTTILRLPSRLTFASRARRRARGYQAVSRGMVAVGAGDPIAARRYAGEAERLLGREPLTLLLKAQAAQVSGNRSAAEAAFTQMMEEDETRVLGLRGLFVEARRRGDAPAAHEYAAEAVRLAPAATWASDAILEARCAGRDWRGALEAVERRASLGLVDKATAKRHRAVLLTADALDRVEHDREGALRSAQDALRLSPTLIPAAALAGKLLSDRGDLRRAAKVVEAAWRQQPHPDLAEVYLNLRPGDSALDRLKRAETLQRLSQSAPEGRLAVARSALEAREFERARTALEPLLAERPTMRVCLLMSDLEQAEHGSTGRGREWLARATRAPRDPAWIADGIVADRWAPISPVTGRLDAFVWAAPPDVLVAPEIALSDDVTADLDDTQKALPLPEEQEATPGPETGIAEIAEPAEAMSPVMSEGEQPTPKPPMPEPPMPKPPAAKPEPEPVVFPATPPDVPRPQDEAAPARRSVFSLW
;
A
#
# COMPACT_ATOMS: atom_id res chain seq x y z
N MET A 1 35.40 -33.67 -28.32
CA MET A 1 35.96 -34.72 -29.21
C MET A 1 37.02 -34.18 -30.18
N TRP A 2 36.83 -33.01 -30.80
CA TRP A 2 37.83 -32.36 -31.68
C TRP A 2 39.25 -32.24 -31.09
N ARG A 3 39.38 -31.83 -29.82
CA ARG A 3 40.68 -31.68 -29.13
C ARG A 3 41.46 -33.01 -29.03
N ALA A 4 40.77 -34.15 -28.95
CA ALA A 4 41.39 -35.47 -28.88
C ALA A 4 41.85 -35.95 -30.28
N LEU A 5 41.06 -35.69 -31.33
CA LEU A 5 41.44 -36.01 -32.71
C LEU A 5 42.64 -35.20 -33.18
N VAL A 6 42.70 -33.90 -32.84
CA VAL A 6 43.87 -33.05 -33.12
C VAL A 6 45.11 -33.57 -32.39
N PHE A 7 44.97 -33.98 -31.13
CA PHE A 7 46.09 -34.53 -30.36
C PHE A 7 46.61 -35.85 -30.93
N ILE A 8 45.72 -36.77 -31.33
CA ILE A 8 46.08 -38.04 -31.98
C ILE A 8 46.75 -37.79 -33.33
N GLY A 9 46.22 -36.87 -34.14
CA GLY A 9 46.84 -36.49 -35.41
C GLY A 9 48.25 -35.93 -35.24
N LEU A 10 48.43 -35.05 -34.24
CA LEU A 10 49.74 -34.45 -33.93
C LEU A 10 50.72 -35.51 -33.37
N LEU A 11 50.21 -36.47 -32.59
CA LEU A 11 50.98 -37.63 -32.11
C LEU A 11 51.42 -38.54 -33.26
N CYS A 12 50.55 -38.83 -34.22
CA CYS A 12 50.89 -39.61 -35.41
C CYS A 12 51.95 -38.92 -36.28
N VAL A 13 51.84 -37.60 -36.48
CA VAL A 13 52.85 -36.81 -37.20
C VAL A 13 54.18 -36.79 -36.45
N ALA A 14 54.16 -36.63 -35.13
CA ALA A 14 55.37 -36.66 -34.31
C ALA A 14 56.04 -38.05 -34.32
N ALA A 15 55.25 -39.12 -34.22
CA ALA A 15 55.74 -40.49 -34.32
C ALA A 15 56.33 -40.78 -35.70
N PHE A 16 55.66 -40.35 -36.77
CA PHE A 16 56.15 -40.48 -38.14
C PHE A 16 57.48 -39.71 -38.35
N GLY A 17 57.55 -38.47 -37.85
CA GLY A 17 58.78 -37.68 -37.89
C GLY A 17 59.93 -38.31 -37.10
N ALA A 18 59.64 -38.92 -35.95
CA ALA A 18 60.64 -39.63 -35.13
C ALA A 18 61.18 -40.89 -35.83
N VAL A 19 60.30 -41.67 -36.48
CA VAL A 19 60.70 -42.86 -37.26
C VAL A 19 61.51 -42.45 -38.49
N TRP A 20 61.05 -41.43 -39.24
CA TRP A 20 61.77 -40.92 -40.42
C TRP A 20 63.18 -40.40 -40.10
N LEU A 21 63.35 -39.77 -38.92
CA LEU A 21 64.65 -39.29 -38.46
C LEU A 21 65.56 -40.44 -37.97
N ALA A 22 64.99 -41.52 -37.45
CA ALA A 22 65.74 -42.72 -37.05
C ALA A 22 66.28 -43.50 -38.26
N ASP A 23 65.54 -43.52 -39.37
CA ASP A 23 65.91 -44.25 -40.59
C ASP A 23 66.97 -43.55 -41.47
N ARG A 24 67.39 -42.32 -41.14
CA ARG A 24 68.46 -41.58 -41.83
C ARG A 24 69.69 -41.38 -40.94
N PRO A 25 70.73 -42.24 -41.05
CA PRO A 25 71.94 -42.10 -40.24
C PRO A 25 72.78 -40.90 -40.71
N GLY A 26 72.53 -39.74 -40.11
CA GLY A 26 73.42 -38.57 -40.17
C GLY A 26 74.26 -38.46 -38.89
N THR A 27 75.49 -37.98 -39.01
CA THR A 27 76.32 -37.61 -37.84
C THR A 27 76.36 -36.09 -37.73
N VAL A 28 76.13 -35.57 -36.54
CA VAL A 28 76.28 -34.14 -36.22
C VAL A 28 77.60 -34.01 -35.46
N LEU A 29 78.49 -33.17 -35.97
CA LEU A 29 79.73 -32.81 -35.31
C LEU A 29 79.48 -31.49 -34.57
N VAL A 30 79.50 -31.52 -33.24
CA VAL A 30 79.44 -30.29 -32.43
C VAL A 30 80.85 -29.99 -31.95
N THR A 31 81.42 -28.88 -32.43
CA THR A 31 82.73 -28.40 -32.00
C THR A 31 82.54 -27.29 -30.98
N PHE A 32 83.03 -27.51 -29.76
CA PHE A 32 82.94 -26.51 -28.70
C PHE A 32 84.27 -26.44 -27.94
N GLY A 33 84.97 -25.31 -28.05
CA GLY A 33 86.21 -25.07 -27.31
C GLY A 33 87.32 -26.11 -27.51
N GLY A 34 87.43 -26.70 -28.70
CA GLY A 34 88.43 -27.75 -29.01
C GLY A 34 88.01 -29.18 -28.67
N TYR A 35 86.83 -29.39 -28.07
CA TYR A 35 86.24 -30.71 -27.90
C TYR A 35 85.31 -31.05 -29.07
N GLU A 36 85.55 -32.20 -29.70
CA GLU A 36 84.71 -32.74 -30.77
C GLU A 36 83.79 -33.82 -30.21
N MET A 37 82.50 -33.52 -30.09
CA MET A 37 81.50 -34.54 -29.78
C MET A 37 80.79 -34.97 -31.06
N ARG A 38 80.95 -36.24 -31.42
CA ARG A 38 80.28 -36.87 -32.56
C ARG A 38 79.03 -37.60 -32.07
N THR A 39 77.86 -37.02 -32.31
CA THR A 39 76.57 -37.61 -31.92
C THR A 39 75.72 -37.93 -33.15
N SER A 40 74.80 -38.89 -33.04
CA SER A 40 73.82 -39.13 -34.11
C SER A 40 72.82 -37.98 -34.18
N VAL A 41 72.26 -37.73 -35.36
CA VAL A 41 71.20 -36.72 -35.57
C VAL A 41 70.01 -36.96 -34.62
N ALA A 42 69.68 -38.22 -34.35
CA ALA A 42 68.61 -38.58 -33.43
C ALA A 42 68.88 -38.09 -31.98
N VAL A 43 70.10 -38.28 -31.47
CA VAL A 43 70.48 -37.83 -30.12
C VAL A 43 70.47 -36.31 -30.03
N ALA A 44 70.99 -35.62 -31.06
CA ALA A 44 70.99 -34.15 -31.10
C ALA A 44 69.57 -33.58 -31.15
N ALA A 45 68.66 -34.19 -31.91
CA ALA A 45 67.26 -33.77 -31.99
C ALA A 45 66.52 -33.96 -30.66
N VAL A 46 66.73 -35.08 -29.96
CA VAL A 46 66.16 -35.33 -28.63
C VAL A 46 66.69 -34.33 -27.60
N ALA A 47 67.99 -34.05 -27.61
CA ALA A 47 68.58 -33.06 -26.72
C ALA A 47 68.01 -31.66 -26.95
N LEU A 48 67.83 -31.26 -28.21
CA LEU A 48 67.28 -29.95 -28.58
C LEU A 48 65.80 -29.84 -28.22
N ALA A 49 65.02 -30.91 -28.42
CA ALA A 49 63.64 -31.00 -27.95
C ALA A 49 63.56 -30.93 -26.41
N GLY A 50 64.48 -31.60 -25.70
CA GLY A 50 64.58 -31.55 -24.24
C GLY A 50 64.89 -30.15 -23.71
N ILE A 51 65.83 -29.44 -24.36
CA ILE A 51 66.16 -28.04 -24.04
C ILE A 51 64.95 -27.14 -24.31
N GLY A 52 64.28 -27.31 -25.45
CA GLY A 52 63.06 -26.58 -25.79
C GLY A 52 61.93 -26.80 -24.78
N LEU A 53 61.71 -28.05 -24.35
CA LEU A 53 60.74 -28.38 -23.30
C LEU A 53 61.13 -27.76 -21.96
N GLY A 54 62.42 -27.81 -21.59
CA GLY A 54 62.96 -27.17 -20.39
C GLY A 54 62.71 -25.66 -20.37
N LEU A 55 63.02 -24.97 -21.47
CA LEU A 55 62.75 -23.53 -21.65
C LEU A 55 61.25 -23.23 -21.60
N ALA A 56 60.41 -24.05 -22.23
CA ALA A 56 58.95 -23.89 -22.19
C ALA A 56 58.40 -24.06 -20.76
N LEU A 57 58.88 -25.06 -20.01
CA LEU A 57 58.52 -25.27 -18.61
C LEU A 57 58.98 -24.12 -17.72
N LEU A 58 60.20 -23.63 -17.93
CA LEU A 58 60.76 -22.51 -17.17
C LEU A 58 60.00 -21.21 -17.46
N TRP A 59 59.67 -20.94 -18.72
CA TRP A 59 58.81 -19.82 -19.12
C TRP A 59 57.39 -19.94 -18.58
N ALA A 60 56.80 -21.14 -18.60
CA ALA A 60 55.50 -21.41 -17.99
C ALA A 60 55.52 -21.18 -16.47
N GLY A 61 56.59 -21.58 -15.78
CA GLY A 61 56.79 -21.33 -14.36
C GLY A 61 56.88 -19.84 -14.03
N VAL A 62 57.72 -19.10 -14.76
CA VAL A 62 57.89 -17.64 -14.60
C VAL A 62 56.59 -16.90 -14.87
N THR A 63 55.91 -17.20 -15.98
CA THR A 63 54.63 -16.56 -16.31
C THR A 63 53.52 -16.92 -15.31
N THR A 64 53.53 -18.11 -14.73
CA THR A 64 52.57 -18.51 -13.70
C THR A 64 52.82 -17.75 -12.39
N ILE A 65 54.08 -17.62 -11.96
CA ILE A 65 54.48 -16.84 -10.78
C ILE A 65 54.13 -15.36 -10.95
N LEU A 66 54.39 -14.78 -12.13
CA LEU A 66 54.06 -13.38 -12.41
C LEU A 66 52.55 -13.12 -12.58
N ARG A 67 51.75 -14.12 -13.02
CA ARG A 67 50.29 -14.02 -13.17
C ARG A 67 49.49 -14.49 -11.96
N LEU A 68 50.12 -15.14 -10.98
CA LEU A 68 49.49 -15.57 -9.73
C LEU A 68 48.90 -14.40 -8.90
N PRO A 69 49.61 -13.26 -8.72
CA PRO A 69 49.12 -12.14 -7.94
C PRO A 69 47.83 -11.54 -8.50
N SER A 70 47.73 -11.42 -9.82
CA SER A 70 46.53 -10.89 -10.46
C SER A 70 45.35 -11.86 -10.33
N ARG A 71 45.54 -13.17 -10.52
CA ARG A 71 44.44 -14.16 -10.37
C ARG A 71 43.92 -14.29 -8.94
N LEU A 72 44.80 -14.22 -7.93
CA LEU A 72 44.42 -14.27 -6.52
C LEU A 72 43.65 -13.02 -6.08
N THR A 73 44.04 -11.84 -6.58
CA THR A 73 43.35 -10.58 -6.25
C THR A 73 41.93 -10.53 -6.85
N PHE A 74 41.72 -11.03 -8.07
CA PHE A 74 40.37 -11.15 -8.65
C PHE A 74 39.49 -12.13 -7.85
N ALA A 75 39.99 -13.32 -7.52
CA ALA A 75 39.21 -14.31 -6.74
C ALA A 75 38.89 -13.84 -5.32
N SER A 76 39.76 -13.04 -4.70
CA SER A 76 39.52 -12.44 -3.38
C SER A 76 38.45 -11.34 -3.45
N ARG A 77 38.52 -10.44 -4.44
CA ARG A 77 37.50 -9.41 -4.67
C ARG A 77 36.12 -10.02 -4.93
N ALA A 78 36.05 -11.07 -5.76
CA ALA A 78 34.80 -11.78 -6.03
C ALA A 78 34.19 -12.38 -4.76
N ARG A 79 35.01 -13.02 -3.91
CA ARG A 79 34.56 -13.56 -2.61
C ARG A 79 34.11 -12.47 -1.64
N ARG A 80 34.83 -11.35 -1.58
CA ARG A 80 34.46 -10.20 -0.75
C ARG A 80 33.10 -9.62 -1.18
N ARG A 81 32.90 -9.47 -2.49
CA ARG A 81 31.63 -8.97 -3.07
C ARG A 81 30.47 -9.94 -2.83
N ALA A 82 30.69 -11.24 -3.01
CA ALA A 82 29.70 -12.27 -2.71
C ALA A 82 29.27 -12.28 -1.23
N ARG A 83 30.22 -12.18 -0.30
CA ARG A 83 29.92 -12.04 1.14
C ARG A 83 29.18 -10.74 1.45
N GLY A 84 29.55 -9.66 0.77
CA GLY A 84 28.88 -8.37 0.88
C GLY A 84 27.40 -8.44 0.49
N TYR A 85 27.08 -9.01 -0.67
CA TYR A 85 25.68 -9.19 -1.08
C TYR A 85 24.91 -10.16 -0.19
N GLN A 86 25.57 -11.20 0.34
CA GLN A 86 24.95 -12.06 1.35
C GLN A 86 24.64 -11.31 2.65
N ALA A 87 25.53 -10.42 3.10
CA ALA A 87 25.26 -9.56 4.25
C ALA A 87 24.10 -8.59 3.97
N VAL A 88 24.02 -8.00 2.77
CA VAL A 88 22.88 -7.16 2.37
C VAL A 88 21.57 -7.94 2.42
N SER A 89 21.53 -9.14 1.82
CA SER A 89 20.34 -10.00 1.81
C SER A 89 19.89 -10.38 3.22
N ARG A 90 20.82 -10.86 4.08
CA ARG A 90 20.49 -11.20 5.48
C ARG A 90 20.08 -9.98 6.30
N GLY A 91 20.70 -8.83 6.04
CA GLY A 91 20.34 -7.57 6.67
C GLY A 91 18.92 -7.15 6.31
N MET A 92 18.53 -7.27 5.04
CA MET A 92 17.18 -6.92 4.61
C MET A 92 16.12 -7.88 5.17
N VAL A 93 16.45 -9.17 5.32
CA VAL A 93 15.59 -10.13 6.03
C VAL A 93 15.47 -9.78 7.51
N ALA A 94 16.56 -9.35 8.16
CA ALA A 94 16.53 -8.93 9.57
C ALA A 94 15.72 -7.64 9.78
N VAL A 95 15.83 -6.67 8.87
CA VAL A 95 14.94 -5.50 8.80
C VAL A 95 13.50 -5.98 8.66
N GLY A 96 13.24 -6.85 7.67
CA GLY A 96 11.96 -7.50 7.38
C GLY A 96 11.34 -8.30 8.54
N ALA A 97 12.17 -8.77 9.48
CA ALA A 97 11.75 -9.53 10.65
C ALA A 97 11.64 -8.67 11.92
N GLY A 98 11.96 -7.37 11.84
CA GLY A 98 11.99 -6.48 13.00
C GLY A 98 13.12 -6.80 13.99
N ASP A 99 14.24 -7.38 13.55
CA ASP A 99 15.42 -7.61 14.39
C ASP A 99 16.45 -6.48 14.20
N PRO A 100 16.42 -5.41 15.01
CA PRO A 100 17.30 -4.25 14.85
C PRO A 100 18.77 -4.59 15.09
N ILE A 101 19.07 -5.57 15.94
CA ILE A 101 20.43 -5.94 16.31
C ILE A 101 21.10 -6.65 15.13
N ALA A 102 20.43 -7.67 14.57
CA ALA A 102 20.93 -8.36 13.41
C ALA A 102 20.99 -7.44 12.18
N ALA A 103 19.97 -6.59 11.96
CA ALA A 103 19.95 -5.62 10.87
C ALA A 103 21.17 -4.69 10.92
N ARG A 104 21.46 -4.09 12.08
CA ARG A 104 22.62 -3.21 12.26
C ARG A 104 23.95 -3.95 12.07
N ARG A 105 24.07 -5.18 12.56
CA ARG A 105 25.28 -6.00 12.40
C ARG A 105 25.56 -6.28 10.92
N TYR A 106 24.54 -6.74 10.19
CA TYR A 106 24.68 -7.04 8.76
C TYR A 106 24.86 -5.80 7.90
N ALA A 107 24.24 -4.66 8.26
CA ALA A 107 24.49 -3.37 7.61
C ALA A 107 25.96 -2.95 7.72
N GLY A 108 26.55 -3.04 8.92
CA GLY A 108 27.98 -2.75 9.13
C GLY A 108 28.90 -3.73 8.41
N GLU A 109 28.54 -5.02 8.35
CA GLU A 109 29.30 -6.01 7.58
C GLU A 109 29.24 -5.73 6.07
N ALA A 110 28.07 -5.36 5.54
CA ALA A 110 27.88 -4.99 4.15
C ALA A 110 28.70 -3.73 3.79
N GLU A 111 28.63 -2.67 4.60
CA GLU A 111 29.40 -1.43 4.41
C GLU A 111 30.92 -1.71 4.44
N ARG A 112 31.40 -2.58 5.34
CA ARG A 112 32.81 -2.97 5.37
C ARG A 112 33.25 -3.76 4.13
N LEU A 113 32.38 -4.62 3.60
CA LEU A 113 32.72 -5.51 2.49
C LEU A 113 32.59 -4.86 1.11
N LEU A 114 31.51 -4.11 0.89
CA LEU A 114 31.17 -3.47 -0.38
C LEU A 114 31.54 -1.97 -0.43
N GLY A 115 31.76 -1.33 0.73
CA GLY A 115 31.96 0.11 0.80
C GLY A 115 30.62 0.86 0.84
N ARG A 116 30.61 2.09 0.32
CA ARG A 116 29.44 2.94 0.20
C ARG A 116 28.76 2.73 -1.15
N GLU A 117 28.21 1.54 -1.38
CA GLU A 117 27.36 1.30 -2.55
C GLU A 117 25.90 1.65 -2.21
N PRO A 118 25.06 2.06 -3.18
CA PRO A 118 23.64 2.39 -2.99
C PRO A 118 22.86 1.44 -2.06
N LEU A 119 23.00 0.13 -2.27
CA LEU A 119 22.30 -0.90 -1.50
C LEU A 119 22.76 -0.98 -0.05
N THR A 120 24.03 -0.66 0.23
CA THR A 120 24.56 -0.64 1.60
C THR A 120 24.07 0.57 2.37
N LEU A 121 23.97 1.74 1.73
CA LEU A 121 23.44 2.96 2.33
C LEU A 121 21.95 2.79 2.65
N LEU A 122 21.17 2.20 1.73
CA LEU A 122 19.77 1.89 1.99
C LEU A 122 19.62 0.94 3.18
N LEU A 123 20.35 -0.18 3.21
CA LEU A 123 20.28 -1.12 4.34
C LEU A 123 20.69 -0.45 5.66
N LYS A 124 21.69 0.44 5.63
CA LYS A 124 22.11 1.21 6.81
C LYS A 124 21.02 2.15 7.30
N ALA A 125 20.35 2.86 6.39
CA ALA A 125 19.21 3.71 6.72
C ALA A 125 18.05 2.89 7.31
N GLN A 126 17.67 1.78 6.66
CA GLN A 126 16.61 0.89 7.14
C GLN A 126 16.91 0.27 8.50
N ALA A 127 18.14 -0.22 8.71
CA ALA A 127 18.57 -0.74 10.01
C ALA A 127 18.51 0.34 11.10
N ALA A 128 18.83 1.60 10.77
CA ALA A 128 18.70 2.72 11.69
C ALA A 128 17.23 3.04 12.01
N GLN A 129 16.33 2.97 11.01
CA GLN A 129 14.89 3.17 11.20
C GLN A 129 14.28 2.10 12.13
N VAL A 130 14.52 0.80 11.86
CA VAL A 130 14.03 -0.31 12.72
C VAL A 130 14.64 -0.25 14.13
N SER A 131 15.85 0.28 14.27
CA SER A 131 16.48 0.48 15.59
C SER A 131 15.98 1.74 16.33
N GLY A 132 15.08 2.54 15.73
CA GLY A 132 14.61 3.81 16.28
C GLY A 132 15.67 4.92 16.30
N ASN A 133 16.83 4.74 15.65
CA ASN A 133 17.91 5.73 15.63
C ASN A 133 17.73 6.72 14.47
N ARG A 134 16.89 7.74 14.71
CA ARG A 134 16.53 8.75 13.70
C ARG A 134 17.73 9.52 13.16
N SER A 135 18.65 9.96 14.03
CA SER A 135 19.85 10.69 13.61
C SER A 135 20.73 9.90 12.64
N ALA A 136 20.85 8.60 12.85
CA ALA A 136 21.61 7.72 11.96
C ALA A 136 20.88 7.47 10.64
N ALA A 137 19.55 7.40 10.66
CA ALA A 137 18.73 7.29 9.45
C ALA A 137 18.82 8.56 8.59
N GLU A 138 18.63 9.75 9.18
CA GLU A 138 18.77 11.04 8.50
C GLU A 138 20.17 11.20 7.89
N ALA A 139 21.23 10.84 8.62
CA ALA A 139 22.60 10.91 8.10
C ALA A 139 22.81 9.96 6.91
N ALA A 140 22.25 8.74 6.96
CA ALA A 140 22.32 7.77 5.87
C ALA A 140 21.55 8.25 4.63
N PHE A 141 20.32 8.77 4.79
CA PHE A 141 19.55 9.33 3.68
C PHE A 141 20.18 10.61 3.09
N THR A 142 20.79 11.44 3.94
CA THR A 142 21.56 12.61 3.49
C THR A 142 22.73 12.19 2.62
N GLN A 143 23.48 11.16 3.06
CA GLN A 143 24.58 10.59 2.27
C GLN A 143 24.09 10.00 0.94
N MET A 144 22.91 9.40 0.91
CA MET A 144 22.28 8.91 -0.33
C MET A 144 21.93 10.03 -1.32
N MET A 145 21.86 11.29 -0.90
CA MET A 145 21.63 12.41 -1.82
C MET A 145 22.88 12.81 -2.61
N GLU A 146 24.08 12.44 -2.14
CA GLU A 146 25.35 12.77 -2.77
C GLU A 146 25.49 12.07 -4.15
N GLU A 147 24.92 10.87 -4.30
CA GLU A 147 24.96 10.08 -5.53
C GLU A 147 23.64 10.22 -6.33
N ASP A 148 23.75 10.41 -7.66
CA ASP A 148 22.58 10.61 -8.52
C ASP A 148 21.63 9.39 -8.53
N GLU A 149 22.17 8.17 -8.44
CA GLU A 149 21.37 6.92 -8.45
C GLU A 149 20.47 6.78 -7.21
N THR A 150 20.91 7.26 -6.05
CA THR A 150 20.17 7.13 -4.79
C THR A 150 19.45 8.40 -4.36
N ARG A 151 19.65 9.52 -5.06
CA ARG A 151 19.16 10.83 -4.61
C ARG A 151 17.66 10.87 -4.35
N VAL A 152 16.84 10.32 -5.25
CA VAL A 152 15.38 10.29 -5.11
C VAL A 152 14.95 9.44 -3.90
N LEU A 153 15.67 8.36 -3.62
CA LEU A 153 15.40 7.50 -2.47
C LEU A 153 15.83 8.16 -1.15
N GLY A 154 16.96 8.85 -1.14
CA GLY A 154 17.39 9.69 -0.02
C GLY A 154 16.36 10.78 0.30
N LEU A 155 15.88 11.49 -0.73
CA LEU A 155 14.82 12.50 -0.58
C LEU A 155 13.52 11.91 -0.02
N ARG A 156 13.15 10.69 -0.42
CA ARG A 156 11.98 10.00 0.13
C ARG A 156 12.15 9.71 1.62
N GLY A 157 13.31 9.20 2.03
CA GLY A 157 13.59 8.93 3.44
C GLY A 157 13.56 10.21 4.29
N LEU A 158 14.18 11.29 3.80
CA LEU A 158 14.15 12.58 4.50
C LEU A 158 12.76 13.21 4.56
N PHE A 159 11.96 13.08 3.50
CA PHE A 159 10.55 13.49 3.49
C PHE A 159 9.76 12.81 4.61
N VAL A 160 9.94 11.50 4.76
CA VAL A 160 9.29 10.69 5.78
C VAL A 160 9.70 11.13 7.18
N GLU A 161 10.99 11.27 7.45
CA GLU A 161 11.48 11.74 8.76
C GLU A 161 10.99 13.17 9.08
N ALA A 162 10.92 14.05 8.07
CA ALA A 162 10.36 15.39 8.21
C ALA A 162 8.87 15.36 8.57
N ARG A 163 8.06 14.52 7.91
CA ARG A 163 6.64 14.33 8.28
C ARG A 163 6.48 13.80 9.69
N ARG A 164 7.29 12.81 10.10
CA ARG A 164 7.29 12.26 11.47
C ARG A 164 7.63 13.31 12.53
N ARG A 165 8.47 14.30 12.20
CA ARG A 165 8.78 15.45 13.05
C ARG A 165 7.74 16.57 13.03
N GLY A 166 6.75 16.52 12.13
CA GLY A 166 5.81 17.62 11.90
C GLY A 166 6.43 18.82 11.17
N ASP A 167 7.58 18.64 10.51
CA ASP A 167 8.26 19.69 9.75
C ASP A 167 7.73 19.74 8.31
N ALA A 168 6.55 20.34 8.14
CA ALA A 168 5.88 20.45 6.85
C ALA A 168 6.69 21.24 5.80
N PRO A 169 7.39 22.34 6.13
CA PRO A 169 8.25 23.05 5.18
C PRO A 169 9.36 22.17 4.62
N ALA A 170 10.10 21.46 5.48
CA ALA A 170 11.18 20.56 5.03
C ALA A 170 10.64 19.41 4.18
N ALA A 171 9.52 18.81 4.59
CA ALA A 171 8.85 17.77 3.81
C ALA A 171 8.46 18.27 2.41
N HIS A 172 7.90 19.48 2.31
CA HIS A 172 7.57 20.08 1.02
C HIS A 172 8.81 20.29 0.14
N GLU A 173 9.92 20.77 0.70
CA GLU A 173 11.18 20.96 -0.04
C GLU A 173 11.73 19.64 -0.60
N TYR A 174 11.76 18.57 0.21
CA TYR A 174 12.22 17.25 -0.23
C TYR A 174 11.34 16.66 -1.33
N ALA A 175 10.01 16.78 -1.19
CA ALA A 175 9.07 16.34 -2.21
C ALA A 175 9.21 17.16 -3.51
N ALA A 176 9.39 18.48 -3.39
CA ALA A 176 9.54 19.37 -4.54
C ALA A 176 10.81 19.01 -5.33
N GLU A 177 11.92 18.79 -4.64
CA GLU A 177 13.17 18.36 -5.28
C GLU A 177 13.03 17.00 -5.95
N ALA A 178 12.35 16.04 -5.29
CA ALA A 178 12.11 14.72 -5.87
C ALA A 178 11.26 14.80 -7.14
N VAL A 179 10.24 15.66 -7.21
CA VAL A 179 9.45 15.89 -8.44
C VAL A 179 10.30 16.50 -9.56
N ARG A 180 11.27 17.38 -9.25
CA ARG A 180 12.18 17.94 -10.27
C ARG A 180 13.09 16.87 -10.88
N LEU A 181 13.62 15.97 -10.04
CA LEU A 181 14.56 14.93 -10.46
C LEU A 181 13.87 13.74 -11.13
N ALA A 182 12.77 13.27 -10.54
CA ALA A 182 12.00 12.14 -11.01
C ALA A 182 10.50 12.45 -10.99
N PRO A 183 9.96 13.12 -12.03
CA PRO A 183 8.54 13.44 -12.13
C PRO A 183 7.60 12.21 -12.06
N ALA A 184 8.11 11.03 -12.43
CA ALA A 184 7.37 9.76 -12.35
C ALA A 184 7.28 9.19 -10.92
N ALA A 185 7.96 9.78 -9.93
CA ALA A 185 7.82 9.39 -8.53
C ALA A 185 6.43 9.77 -8.01
N THR A 186 5.54 8.78 -7.86
CA THR A 186 4.16 8.97 -7.42
C THR A 186 4.09 9.59 -6.04
N TRP A 187 4.86 9.05 -5.07
CA TRP A 187 4.90 9.55 -3.69
C TRP A 187 5.22 11.06 -3.61
N ALA A 188 6.12 11.55 -4.47
CA ALA A 188 6.54 12.95 -4.48
C ALA A 188 5.45 13.84 -5.10
N SER A 189 4.83 13.37 -6.18
CA SER A 189 3.70 14.05 -6.81
C SER A 189 2.45 14.09 -5.91
N ASP A 190 2.22 13.04 -5.13
CA ASP A 190 1.17 12.96 -4.12
C ASP A 190 1.44 13.96 -2.99
N ALA A 191 2.64 13.95 -2.42
CA ALA A 191 3.04 14.89 -1.37
C ALA A 191 2.90 16.37 -1.78
N ILE A 192 3.26 16.72 -3.02
CA ILE A 192 3.07 18.07 -3.54
C ILE A 192 1.60 18.43 -3.71
N LEU A 193 0.76 17.48 -4.16
CA LEU A 193 -0.68 17.70 -4.24
C LEU A 193 -1.28 17.92 -2.85
N GLU A 194 -0.93 17.06 -1.87
CA GLU A 194 -1.36 17.18 -0.48
C GLU A 194 -0.97 18.53 0.12
N ALA A 195 0.29 18.95 -0.05
CA ALA A 195 0.78 20.24 0.46
C ALA A 195 0.04 21.43 -0.16
N ARG A 196 -0.22 21.40 -1.48
CA ARG A 196 -1.00 22.46 -2.16
C ARG A 196 -2.43 22.52 -1.68
N CYS A 197 -3.07 21.36 -1.50
CA CYS A 197 -4.43 21.29 -0.95
C CYS A 197 -4.49 21.79 0.50
N ALA A 198 -3.52 21.42 1.34
CA ALA A 198 -3.42 21.89 2.73
C ALA A 198 -3.21 23.41 2.80
N GLY A 199 -2.40 23.97 1.89
CA GLY A 199 -2.20 25.40 1.73
C GLY A 199 -3.33 26.15 1.03
N ARG A 200 -4.42 25.46 0.65
CA ARG A 200 -5.55 26.01 -0.14
C ARG A 200 -5.14 26.65 -1.47
N ASP A 201 -4.00 26.23 -2.04
CA ASP A 201 -3.59 26.61 -3.39
C ASP A 201 -4.29 25.72 -4.41
N TRP A 202 -5.59 25.97 -4.62
CA TRP A 202 -6.44 25.16 -5.51
C TRP A 202 -5.96 25.22 -6.98
N ARG A 203 -5.42 26.36 -7.41
CA ARG A 203 -4.89 26.54 -8.77
C ARG A 203 -3.64 25.67 -8.97
N GLY A 204 -2.71 25.72 -8.02
CA GLY A 204 -1.55 24.83 -8.04
C GLY A 204 -1.96 23.35 -7.94
N ALA A 205 -2.93 23.01 -7.09
CA ALA A 205 -3.40 21.64 -6.96
C ALA A 205 -3.99 21.11 -8.28
N LEU A 206 -4.74 21.95 -9.02
CA LEU A 206 -5.24 21.60 -10.35
C LEU A 206 -4.10 21.28 -11.31
N GLU A 207 -3.09 22.16 -11.42
CA GLU A 207 -1.89 21.95 -12.25
C GLU A 207 -1.17 20.62 -11.90
N ALA A 208 -1.08 20.29 -10.61
CA ALA A 208 -0.48 19.05 -10.14
C ALA A 208 -1.28 17.82 -10.61
N VAL A 209 -2.61 17.86 -10.54
CA VAL A 209 -3.48 16.80 -11.08
C VAL A 209 -3.32 16.67 -12.60
N GLU A 210 -3.23 17.78 -13.35
CA GLU A 210 -3.04 17.73 -14.80
C GLU A 210 -1.71 17.08 -15.17
N ARG A 211 -0.62 17.45 -14.47
CA ARG A 211 0.71 16.90 -14.69
C ARG A 211 0.75 15.39 -14.41
N ARG A 212 0.12 14.96 -13.32
CA ARG A 212 0.01 13.53 -12.98
C ARG A 212 -0.73 12.74 -14.04
N ALA A 213 -1.82 13.31 -14.57
CA ALA A 213 -2.57 12.72 -15.67
C ALA A 213 -1.74 12.65 -16.97
N SER A 214 -0.98 13.70 -17.30
CA SER A 214 -0.12 13.70 -18.50
C SER A 214 1.05 12.71 -18.41
N LEU A 215 1.53 12.43 -17.19
CA LEU A 215 2.55 11.43 -16.91
C LEU A 215 1.99 9.99 -16.81
N GLY A 216 0.67 9.81 -16.92
CA GLY A 216 0.03 8.50 -16.80
C GLY A 216 0.03 7.93 -15.37
N LEU A 217 0.31 8.76 -14.35
CA LEU A 217 0.31 8.34 -12.94
C LEU A 217 -1.10 8.12 -12.36
N VAL A 218 -2.11 8.67 -13.03
CA VAL A 218 -3.52 8.59 -12.65
C VAL A 218 -4.35 8.39 -13.92
N ASP A 219 -5.38 7.54 -13.86
CA ASP A 219 -6.27 7.35 -15.00
C ASP A 219 -7.13 8.59 -15.28
N LYS A 220 -7.68 8.66 -16.49
CA LYS A 220 -8.44 9.83 -16.94
C LYS A 220 -9.72 10.08 -16.12
N ALA A 221 -10.37 9.05 -15.60
CA ALA A 221 -11.60 9.20 -14.82
C ALA A 221 -11.27 9.75 -13.43
N THR A 222 -10.25 9.19 -12.77
CA THR A 222 -9.78 9.67 -11.47
C THR A 222 -9.25 11.11 -11.56
N ALA A 223 -8.48 11.44 -12.60
CA ALA A 223 -8.00 12.82 -12.80
C ALA A 223 -9.16 13.82 -13.01
N LYS A 224 -10.21 13.43 -13.75
CA LYS A 224 -11.43 14.27 -13.88
C LYS A 224 -12.15 14.44 -12.55
N ARG A 225 -12.26 13.38 -11.75
CA ARG A 225 -12.88 13.41 -10.43
C ARG A 225 -12.10 14.31 -9.47
N HIS A 226 -10.78 14.15 -9.38
CA HIS A 226 -9.92 15.03 -8.58
C HIS A 226 -10.04 16.50 -8.99
N ARG A 227 -10.09 16.80 -10.29
CA ARG A 227 -10.37 18.17 -10.76
C ARG A 227 -11.72 18.69 -10.29
N ALA A 228 -12.78 17.87 -10.37
CA ALA A 228 -14.11 18.25 -9.88
C ALA A 228 -14.11 18.54 -8.37
N VAL A 229 -13.40 17.73 -7.58
CA VAL A 229 -13.23 17.93 -6.13
C VAL A 229 -12.50 19.25 -5.84
N LEU A 230 -11.40 19.52 -6.55
CA LEU A 230 -10.64 20.77 -6.40
C LEU A 230 -11.45 22.01 -6.79
N LEU A 231 -12.23 21.95 -7.88
CA LEU A 231 -13.14 23.03 -8.27
C LEU A 231 -14.25 23.25 -7.23
N THR A 232 -14.74 22.17 -6.60
CA THR A 232 -15.72 22.26 -5.51
C THR A 232 -15.10 22.88 -4.25
N ALA A 233 -13.85 22.52 -3.93
CA ALA A 233 -13.09 23.13 -2.84
C ALA A 233 -12.88 24.64 -3.05
N ASP A 234 -12.43 25.03 -4.25
CA ASP A 234 -12.28 26.44 -4.64
C ASP A 234 -13.62 27.20 -4.56
N ALA A 235 -14.71 26.57 -5.00
CA ALA A 235 -16.04 27.16 -4.89
C ALA A 235 -16.49 27.37 -3.44
N LEU A 236 -16.21 26.42 -2.55
CA LEU A 236 -16.52 26.53 -1.12
C LEU A 236 -15.76 27.68 -0.45
N ASP A 237 -14.47 27.84 -0.74
CA ASP A 237 -13.65 28.93 -0.17
C ASP A 237 -14.06 30.32 -0.70
N ARG A 238 -14.50 30.40 -1.96
CA ARG A 238 -14.89 31.67 -2.59
C ARG A 238 -16.32 32.10 -2.27
N VAL A 239 -17.18 31.19 -1.80
CA VAL A 239 -18.64 31.41 -1.72
C VAL A 239 -19.03 32.70 -0.98
N GLU A 240 -18.27 33.08 0.05
CA GLU A 240 -18.55 34.27 0.86
C GLU A 240 -18.17 35.58 0.17
N HIS A 241 -17.20 35.58 -0.73
CA HIS A 241 -16.62 36.80 -1.32
C HIS A 241 -16.87 36.93 -2.84
N ASP A 242 -17.02 35.81 -3.55
CA ASP A 242 -17.27 35.72 -4.99
C ASP A 242 -18.25 34.59 -5.30
N ARG A 243 -19.55 34.88 -5.12
CA ARG A 243 -20.64 33.92 -5.38
C ARG A 243 -20.75 33.53 -6.85
N GLU A 244 -20.45 34.44 -7.78
CA GLU A 244 -20.54 34.14 -9.20
C GLU A 244 -19.43 33.20 -9.65
N GLY A 245 -18.19 33.45 -9.22
CA GLY A 245 -17.05 32.57 -9.46
C GLY A 245 -17.29 31.20 -8.83
N ALA A 246 -17.75 31.14 -7.58
CA ALA A 246 -18.08 29.89 -6.91
C ALA A 246 -19.13 29.07 -7.68
N LEU A 247 -20.18 29.72 -8.19
CA LEU A 247 -21.20 29.05 -8.98
C LEU A 247 -20.63 28.48 -10.29
N ARG A 248 -19.74 29.20 -10.98
CA ARG A 248 -19.09 28.72 -12.21
C ARG A 248 -18.21 27.50 -11.90
N SER A 249 -17.36 27.58 -10.87
CA SER A 249 -16.51 26.46 -10.44
C SER A 249 -17.33 25.22 -10.06
N ALA A 250 -18.45 25.39 -9.32
CA ALA A 250 -19.34 24.28 -8.98
C ALA A 250 -20.04 23.66 -10.21
N GLN A 251 -20.44 24.47 -11.19
CA GLN A 251 -21.02 23.97 -12.44
C GLN A 251 -20.01 23.22 -13.30
N ASP A 252 -18.77 23.70 -13.37
CA ASP A 252 -17.70 23.01 -14.08
C ASP A 252 -17.29 21.72 -13.37
N ALA A 253 -17.30 21.69 -12.03
CA ALA A 253 -17.15 20.46 -11.26
C ALA A 253 -18.22 19.41 -11.64
N LEU A 254 -19.48 19.81 -11.75
CA LEU A 254 -20.59 18.91 -12.14
C LEU A 254 -20.49 18.41 -13.59
N ARG A 255 -19.91 19.20 -14.49
CA ARG A 255 -19.62 18.75 -15.86
C ARG A 255 -18.56 17.65 -15.89
N LEU A 256 -17.59 17.71 -14.98
CA LEU A 256 -16.53 16.72 -14.86
C LEU A 256 -16.97 15.48 -14.07
N SER A 257 -17.75 15.67 -13.01
CA SER A 257 -18.27 14.62 -12.13
C SER A 257 -19.73 14.91 -11.74
N PRO A 258 -20.72 14.42 -12.51
CA PRO A 258 -22.15 14.62 -12.21
C PRO A 258 -22.64 13.95 -10.93
N THR A 259 -21.87 12.99 -10.40
CA THR A 259 -22.16 12.24 -9.17
C THR A 259 -21.58 12.90 -7.92
N LEU A 260 -20.84 14.01 -8.05
CA LEU A 260 -20.25 14.69 -6.91
C LEU A 260 -21.32 15.52 -6.17
N ILE A 261 -21.93 14.88 -5.16
CA ILE A 261 -22.97 15.45 -4.30
C ILE A 261 -22.65 16.85 -3.75
N PRO A 262 -21.49 17.11 -3.12
CA PRO A 262 -21.19 18.43 -2.56
C PRO A 262 -21.20 19.54 -3.62
N ALA A 263 -20.76 19.24 -4.85
CA ALA A 263 -20.83 20.20 -5.96
C ALA A 263 -22.28 20.50 -6.37
N ALA A 264 -23.14 19.48 -6.40
CA ALA A 264 -24.56 19.61 -6.74
C ALA A 264 -25.33 20.40 -5.67
N ALA A 265 -25.06 20.10 -4.40
CA ALA A 265 -25.64 20.83 -3.27
C ALA A 265 -25.23 22.31 -3.29
N LEU A 266 -23.93 22.60 -3.46
CA LEU A 266 -23.41 23.97 -3.53
C LEU A 266 -23.98 24.74 -4.73
N ALA A 267 -23.97 24.16 -5.93
CA ALA A 267 -24.53 24.79 -7.12
C ALA A 267 -26.04 25.03 -6.99
N GLY A 268 -26.78 24.07 -6.43
CA GLY A 268 -28.21 24.20 -6.16
C GLY A 268 -28.51 25.35 -5.20
N LYS A 269 -27.77 25.45 -4.09
CA LYS A 269 -27.87 26.54 -3.13
C LYS A 269 -27.59 27.89 -3.77
N LEU A 270 -26.47 28.02 -4.49
CA LEU A 270 -26.09 29.29 -5.13
C LEU A 270 -27.08 29.73 -6.22
N LEU A 271 -27.67 28.79 -6.97
CA LEU A 271 -28.72 29.11 -7.94
C LEU A 271 -30.03 29.52 -7.25
N SER A 272 -30.37 28.89 -6.12
CA SER A 272 -31.52 29.26 -5.29
C SER A 272 -31.36 30.68 -4.74
N ASP A 273 -30.20 31.00 -4.16
CA ASP A 273 -29.87 32.33 -3.62
C ASP A 273 -29.91 33.42 -4.72
N ARG A 274 -29.55 33.08 -5.96
CA ARG A 274 -29.66 33.95 -7.14
C ARG A 274 -31.10 34.16 -7.63
N GLY A 275 -32.05 33.35 -7.17
CA GLY A 275 -33.44 33.33 -7.65
C GLY A 275 -33.70 32.44 -8.86
N ASP A 276 -32.69 31.71 -9.35
CA ASP A 276 -32.76 30.79 -10.49
C ASP A 276 -33.40 29.43 -10.10
N LEU A 277 -34.58 29.48 -9.48
CA LEU A 277 -35.23 28.32 -8.83
C LEU A 277 -35.37 27.09 -9.74
N ARG A 278 -35.74 27.31 -11.01
CA ARG A 278 -35.93 26.23 -11.99
C ARG A 278 -34.61 25.51 -12.29
N ARG A 279 -33.50 26.25 -12.36
CA ARG A 279 -32.18 25.67 -12.61
C ARG A 279 -31.66 24.97 -11.37
N ALA A 280 -31.85 25.57 -10.19
CA ALA A 280 -31.50 24.96 -8.91
C ALA A 280 -32.18 23.60 -8.74
N ALA A 281 -33.51 23.56 -8.92
CA ALA A 281 -34.29 22.32 -8.86
C ALA A 281 -33.77 21.27 -9.86
N LYS A 282 -33.51 21.66 -11.12
CA LYS A 282 -33.01 20.75 -12.15
C LYS A 282 -31.66 20.12 -11.77
N VAL A 283 -30.73 20.91 -11.23
CA VAL A 283 -29.41 20.42 -10.80
C VAL A 283 -29.56 19.41 -9.67
N VAL A 284 -30.32 19.77 -8.64
CA VAL A 284 -30.51 18.92 -7.45
C VAL A 284 -31.24 17.62 -7.80
N GLU A 285 -32.31 17.68 -8.60
CA GLU A 285 -33.03 16.49 -9.03
C GLU A 285 -32.19 15.56 -9.93
N ALA A 286 -31.27 16.11 -10.73
CA ALA A 286 -30.38 15.31 -11.57
C ALA A 286 -29.36 14.53 -10.73
N ALA A 287 -28.82 15.15 -9.67
CA ALA A 287 -27.95 14.47 -8.71
C ALA A 287 -28.74 13.46 -7.85
N TRP A 288 -29.93 13.85 -7.39
CA TRP A 288 -30.81 13.01 -6.57
C TRP A 288 -31.20 11.69 -7.25
N ARG A 289 -31.49 11.70 -8.55
CA ARG A 289 -31.82 10.49 -9.31
C ARG A 289 -30.67 9.48 -9.36
N GLN A 290 -29.42 9.94 -9.23
CA GLN A 290 -28.23 9.09 -9.24
C GLN A 290 -27.92 8.57 -7.83
N GLN A 291 -27.91 9.47 -6.84
CA GLN A 291 -27.63 9.13 -5.45
C GLN A 291 -28.41 10.08 -4.52
N PRO A 292 -29.57 9.64 -3.99
CA PRO A 292 -30.31 10.38 -2.96
C PRO A 292 -29.44 10.64 -1.72
N HIS A 293 -29.39 11.89 -1.25
CA HIS A 293 -28.47 12.32 -0.19
C HIS A 293 -29.08 13.45 0.67
N PRO A 294 -28.87 13.47 2.01
CA PRO A 294 -29.45 14.50 2.89
C PRO A 294 -29.11 15.94 2.46
N ASP A 295 -27.87 16.24 2.11
CA ASP A 295 -27.47 17.58 1.62
C ASP A 295 -28.27 18.05 0.40
N LEU A 296 -28.63 17.13 -0.51
CA LEU A 296 -29.47 17.47 -1.66
C LEU A 296 -30.93 17.71 -1.23
N ALA A 297 -31.44 16.92 -0.28
CA ALA A 297 -32.77 17.14 0.29
C ALA A 297 -32.84 18.51 0.96
N GLU A 298 -31.85 18.87 1.79
CA GLU A 298 -31.80 20.16 2.47
C GLU A 298 -31.87 21.33 1.48
N VAL A 299 -31.09 21.28 0.39
CA VAL A 299 -31.10 22.31 -0.66
C VAL A 299 -32.44 22.33 -1.39
N TYR A 300 -33.01 21.17 -1.73
CA TYR A 300 -34.27 21.10 -2.48
C TYR A 300 -35.46 21.62 -1.67
N LEU A 301 -35.52 21.27 -0.38
CA LEU A 301 -36.59 21.67 0.52
C LEU A 301 -36.55 23.17 0.81
N ASN A 302 -35.36 23.77 0.80
CA ASN A 302 -35.15 25.20 1.03
C ASN A 302 -34.95 26.01 -0.27
N LEU A 303 -35.34 25.47 -1.44
CA LEU A 303 -35.15 26.13 -2.74
C LEU A 303 -35.71 27.55 -2.80
N ARG A 304 -36.84 27.81 -2.14
CA ARG A 304 -37.45 29.13 -2.10
C ARG A 304 -37.50 29.60 -0.64
N PRO A 305 -36.75 30.66 -0.29
CA PRO A 305 -36.91 31.31 1.01
C PRO A 305 -38.36 31.76 1.23
N GLY A 306 -38.92 31.44 2.40
CA GLY A 306 -40.29 31.83 2.78
C GLY A 306 -41.38 30.79 2.48
N ASP A 307 -41.04 29.60 1.99
CA ASP A 307 -42.01 28.50 1.87
C ASP A 307 -42.61 28.10 3.22
N SER A 308 -43.91 27.78 3.21
CA SER A 308 -44.57 27.16 4.37
C SER A 308 -44.07 25.73 4.59
N ALA A 309 -44.27 25.18 5.80
CA ALA A 309 -43.92 23.78 6.08
C ALA A 309 -44.68 22.79 5.17
N LEU A 310 -45.93 23.11 4.81
CA LEU A 310 -46.71 22.31 3.85
C LEU A 310 -46.13 22.36 2.43
N ASP A 311 -45.58 23.49 2.01
CA ASP A 311 -44.94 23.59 0.70
C ASP A 311 -43.62 22.83 0.65
N ARG A 312 -42.84 22.84 1.75
CA ARG A 312 -41.65 21.97 1.89
C ARG A 312 -42.03 20.49 1.86
N LEU A 313 -43.12 20.10 2.51
CA LEU A 313 -43.65 18.73 2.44
C LEU A 313 -44.00 18.30 1.00
N LYS A 314 -44.67 19.15 0.21
CA LYS A 314 -44.94 18.86 -1.22
C LYS A 314 -43.66 18.66 -2.03
N ARG A 315 -42.59 19.42 -1.74
CA ARG A 315 -41.27 19.22 -2.36
C ARG A 315 -40.64 17.89 -1.93
N ALA A 316 -40.72 17.55 -0.65
CA ALA A 316 -40.22 16.28 -0.11
C ALA A 316 -40.88 15.08 -0.81
N GLU A 317 -42.20 15.13 -1.00
CA GLU A 317 -42.93 14.09 -1.75
C GLU A 317 -42.49 14.00 -3.19
N THR A 318 -42.13 15.14 -3.80
CA THR A 318 -41.58 15.18 -5.16
C THR A 318 -40.23 14.47 -5.22
N LEU A 319 -39.33 14.71 -4.25
CA LEU A 319 -38.08 13.95 -4.13
C LEU A 319 -38.31 12.47 -3.87
N GLN A 320 -39.27 12.11 -3.03
CA GLN A 320 -39.63 10.72 -2.74
C GLN A 320 -40.04 9.99 -4.02
N ARG A 321 -40.86 10.61 -4.88
CA ARG A 321 -41.23 10.02 -6.19
C ARG A 321 -40.03 9.80 -7.11
N LEU A 322 -38.97 10.61 -6.98
CA LEU A 322 -37.74 10.51 -7.77
C LEU A 322 -36.70 9.56 -7.16
N SER A 323 -36.88 9.12 -5.91
CA SER A 323 -35.86 8.44 -5.10
C SER A 323 -35.65 6.95 -5.41
N GLN A 324 -36.37 6.37 -6.38
CA GLN A 324 -36.29 4.93 -6.74
C GLN A 324 -36.39 3.99 -5.51
N SER A 325 -37.24 4.34 -4.55
CA SER A 325 -37.42 3.61 -3.27
C SER A 325 -36.29 3.74 -2.25
N ALA A 326 -35.31 4.62 -2.45
CA ALA A 326 -34.25 4.89 -1.47
C ALA A 326 -34.83 5.38 -0.12
N PRO A 327 -34.20 5.03 1.02
CA PRO A 327 -34.67 5.44 2.34
C PRO A 327 -34.64 6.96 2.53
N GLU A 328 -33.69 7.66 1.89
CA GLU A 328 -33.49 9.10 2.07
C GLU A 328 -34.71 9.93 1.63
N GLY A 329 -35.44 9.51 0.60
CA GLY A 329 -36.67 10.20 0.20
C GLY A 329 -37.76 10.10 1.27
N ARG A 330 -37.88 8.94 1.93
CA ARG A 330 -38.88 8.72 2.99
C ARG A 330 -38.53 9.54 4.21
N LEU A 331 -37.25 9.63 4.54
CA LEU A 331 -36.73 10.47 5.62
C LEU A 331 -36.98 11.95 5.35
N ALA A 332 -36.79 12.42 4.12
CA ALA A 332 -37.11 13.79 3.72
C ALA A 332 -38.61 14.10 3.90
N VAL A 333 -39.50 13.18 3.49
CA VAL A 333 -40.95 13.31 3.69
C VAL A 333 -41.30 13.31 5.17
N ALA A 334 -40.78 12.36 5.95
CA ALA A 334 -41.06 12.23 7.38
C ALA A 334 -40.68 13.51 8.15
N ARG A 335 -39.47 14.03 7.93
CA ARG A 335 -39.01 15.29 8.52
C ARG A 335 -39.90 16.46 8.13
N SER A 336 -40.20 16.61 6.84
CA SER A 336 -41.03 17.73 6.35
C SER A 336 -42.48 17.64 6.84
N ALA A 337 -43.02 16.42 6.98
CA ALA A 337 -44.36 16.18 7.50
C ALA A 337 -44.45 16.52 8.99
N LEU A 338 -43.41 16.18 9.76
CA LEU A 338 -43.31 16.55 11.17
C LEU A 338 -43.27 18.08 11.34
N GLU A 339 -42.48 18.79 10.55
CA GLU A 339 -42.45 20.27 10.54
C GLU A 339 -43.82 20.88 10.18
N ALA A 340 -44.57 20.22 9.29
CA ALA A 340 -45.91 20.63 8.89
C ALA A 340 -47.02 20.19 9.87
N ARG A 341 -46.68 19.46 10.94
CA ARG A 341 -47.62 18.82 11.90
C ARG A 341 -48.59 17.83 11.24
N GLU A 342 -48.17 17.21 10.14
CA GLU A 342 -48.89 16.15 9.43
C GLU A 342 -48.45 14.77 9.97
N PHE A 343 -48.84 14.45 11.20
CA PHE A 343 -48.30 13.29 11.95
C PHE A 343 -48.58 11.94 11.29
N GLU A 344 -49.81 11.72 10.80
CA GLU A 344 -50.16 10.50 10.06
C GLU A 344 -49.30 10.29 8.81
N ARG A 345 -49.00 11.39 8.10
CA ARG A 345 -48.15 11.35 6.91
C ARG A 345 -46.70 11.04 7.26
N ALA A 346 -46.20 11.61 8.35
CA ALA A 346 -44.87 11.30 8.87
C ALA A 346 -44.75 9.83 9.29
N ARG A 347 -45.76 9.29 9.97
CA ARG A 347 -45.84 7.88 10.41
C ARG A 347 -45.85 6.94 9.22
N THR A 348 -46.71 7.21 8.24
CA THR A 348 -46.80 6.43 6.98
C THR A 348 -45.47 6.42 6.21
N ALA A 349 -44.75 7.54 6.21
CA ALA A 349 -43.45 7.63 5.54
C ALA A 349 -42.35 6.83 6.24
N LEU A 350 -42.39 6.77 7.58
CA LEU A 350 -41.41 6.04 8.39
C LEU A 350 -41.67 4.54 8.46
N GLU A 351 -42.94 4.11 8.38
CA GLU A 351 -43.34 2.71 8.55
C GLU A 351 -42.49 1.69 7.75
N PRO A 352 -42.20 1.90 6.45
CA PRO A 352 -41.34 0.96 5.69
C PRO A 352 -39.90 0.87 6.21
N LEU A 353 -39.40 1.91 6.89
CA LEU A 353 -38.06 1.97 7.45
C LEU A 353 -37.95 1.33 8.84
N LEU A 354 -39.09 0.95 9.44
CA LEU A 354 -39.14 0.29 10.75
C LEU A 354 -39.09 -1.24 10.65
N ALA A 355 -39.41 -1.79 9.48
CA ALA A 355 -39.43 -3.23 9.25
C ALA A 355 -38.02 -3.86 9.20
N GLU A 356 -37.05 -3.10 8.70
CA GLU A 356 -35.62 -3.42 8.79
C GLU A 356 -35.04 -2.89 10.12
N ARG A 357 -33.79 -3.24 10.46
CA ARG A 357 -33.10 -2.69 11.66
C ARG A 357 -33.05 -1.15 11.52
N PRO A 358 -33.88 -0.38 12.26
CA PRO A 358 -34.05 1.04 11.98
C PRO A 358 -32.77 1.80 12.38
N THR A 359 -32.32 2.73 11.55
CA THR A 359 -31.15 3.56 11.89
C THR A 359 -31.44 4.48 13.06
N MET A 360 -30.38 5.02 13.66
CA MET A 360 -30.48 6.02 14.72
C MET A 360 -31.38 7.19 14.31
N ARG A 361 -31.23 7.75 13.10
CA ARG A 361 -32.05 8.85 12.57
C ARG A 361 -33.53 8.48 12.43
N VAL A 362 -33.85 7.25 12.02
CA VAL A 362 -35.24 6.76 11.96
C VAL A 362 -35.84 6.71 13.38
N CYS A 363 -35.10 6.17 14.35
CA CYS A 363 -35.57 6.08 15.74
C CYS A 363 -35.77 7.47 16.36
N LEU A 364 -34.86 8.42 16.09
CA LEU A 364 -34.99 9.80 16.54
C LEU A 364 -36.21 10.49 15.92
N LEU A 365 -36.45 10.32 14.61
CA LEU A 365 -37.65 10.88 13.96
C LEU A 365 -38.96 10.28 14.53
N MET A 366 -38.98 8.98 14.84
CA MET A 366 -40.13 8.36 15.52
C MET A 366 -40.34 8.92 16.93
N SER A 367 -39.27 9.15 17.68
CA SER A 367 -39.34 9.80 18.98
C SER A 367 -39.90 11.22 18.88
N ASP A 368 -39.41 12.01 17.92
CA ASP A 368 -39.86 13.39 17.72
C ASP A 368 -41.34 13.44 17.30
N LEU A 369 -41.78 12.47 16.48
CA LEU A 369 -43.18 12.31 16.09
C LEU A 369 -44.09 12.02 17.29
N GLU A 370 -43.75 11.00 18.10
CA GLU A 370 -44.55 10.64 19.29
C GLU A 370 -44.62 11.79 20.30
N GLN A 371 -43.51 12.53 20.45
CA GLN A 371 -43.47 13.69 21.35
C GLN A 371 -44.27 14.88 20.83
N ALA A 372 -44.22 15.15 19.52
CA ALA A 372 -44.94 16.27 18.92
C ALA A 372 -46.46 16.05 18.90
N GLU A 373 -46.92 14.80 18.76
CA GLU A 373 -48.34 14.44 18.70
C GLU A 373 -48.97 14.27 20.10
N HIS A 374 -48.26 13.63 21.04
CA HIS A 374 -48.83 13.22 22.33
C HIS A 374 -48.13 13.83 23.55
N GLY A 375 -47.11 14.66 23.36
CA GLY A 375 -46.27 15.19 24.43
C GLY A 375 -45.24 14.17 24.94
N SER A 376 -44.59 14.48 26.07
CA SER A 376 -43.54 13.63 26.66
C SER A 376 -44.10 12.32 27.24
N THR A 377 -44.34 11.35 26.35
CA THR A 377 -44.88 10.03 26.68
C THR A 377 -43.79 8.97 26.87
N GLY A 378 -44.18 7.81 27.41
CA GLY A 378 -43.30 6.64 27.51
C GLY A 378 -42.82 6.11 26.16
N ARG A 379 -43.65 6.21 25.10
CA ARG A 379 -43.32 5.75 23.74
C ARG A 379 -42.19 6.55 23.10
N GLY A 380 -42.19 7.88 23.26
CA GLY A 380 -41.07 8.73 22.81
C GLY A 380 -39.75 8.32 23.49
N ARG A 381 -39.76 8.09 24.81
CA ARG A 381 -38.57 7.64 25.55
C ARG A 381 -38.12 6.24 25.13
N GLU A 382 -39.05 5.35 24.82
CA GLU A 382 -38.73 4.02 24.29
C GLU A 382 -37.97 4.13 22.96
N TRP A 383 -38.41 4.99 22.04
CA TRP A 383 -37.70 5.24 20.79
C TRP A 383 -36.33 5.86 20.99
N LEU A 384 -36.17 6.79 21.95
CA LEU A 384 -34.85 7.30 22.34
C LEU A 384 -33.93 6.18 22.86
N ALA A 385 -34.45 5.29 23.72
CA ALA A 385 -33.69 4.14 24.21
C ALA A 385 -33.28 3.21 23.07
N ARG A 386 -34.18 2.94 22.11
CA ARG A 386 -33.87 2.16 20.90
C ARG A 386 -32.80 2.83 20.04
N ALA A 387 -32.83 4.16 19.88
CA ALA A 387 -31.85 4.92 19.09
C ALA A 387 -30.41 4.72 19.59
N THR A 388 -30.19 4.52 20.91
CA THR A 388 -28.84 4.29 21.47
C THR A 388 -28.17 3.00 21.02
N ARG A 389 -28.96 2.01 20.59
CA ARG A 389 -28.50 0.68 20.13
C ARG A 389 -28.69 0.48 18.62
N ALA A 390 -29.28 1.48 17.97
CA ALA A 390 -29.54 1.47 16.54
C ALA A 390 -28.25 1.65 15.74
N PRO A 391 -28.14 1.05 14.54
CA PRO A 391 -27.03 1.28 13.65
C PRO A 391 -26.95 2.77 13.28
N ARG A 392 -25.73 3.27 13.08
CA ARG A 392 -25.50 4.66 12.70
C ARG A 392 -25.91 4.89 11.25
N ASP A 393 -26.44 6.08 10.99
CA ASP A 393 -26.71 6.51 9.62
C ASP A 393 -25.41 6.73 8.84
N PRO A 394 -25.47 6.65 7.50
CA PRO A 394 -24.37 7.09 6.67
C PRO A 394 -23.94 8.51 7.00
N ALA A 395 -22.63 8.71 7.03
CA ALA A 395 -21.98 9.99 7.26
C ALA A 395 -20.76 10.10 6.33
N TRP A 396 -20.13 11.27 6.29
CA TRP A 396 -18.87 11.44 5.57
C TRP A 396 -17.73 10.86 6.41
N ILE A 397 -17.04 9.85 5.88
CA ILE A 397 -15.95 9.16 6.57
C ILE A 397 -14.67 9.31 5.79
N ALA A 398 -13.59 9.73 6.45
CA ALA A 398 -12.23 9.75 5.92
C ALA A 398 -11.23 9.43 7.02
N ASP A 399 -10.34 8.45 6.77
CA ASP A 399 -9.20 8.12 7.64
C ASP A 399 -9.56 8.01 9.13
N GLY A 400 -10.68 7.34 9.43
CA GLY A 400 -11.17 7.12 10.80
C GLY A 400 -11.96 8.29 11.41
N ILE A 401 -12.09 9.41 10.71
CA ILE A 401 -12.92 10.55 11.12
C ILE A 401 -14.29 10.44 10.48
N VAL A 402 -15.32 10.59 11.32
CA VAL A 402 -16.70 10.78 10.91
C VAL A 402 -17.03 12.26 10.97
N ALA A 403 -17.52 12.82 9.86
CA ALA A 403 -17.91 14.22 9.73
C ALA A 403 -19.34 14.35 9.22
N ASP A 404 -20.05 15.36 9.72
CA ASP A 404 -21.40 15.70 9.27
C ASP A 404 -21.39 16.38 7.89
N ARG A 405 -20.29 17.07 7.57
CA ARG A 405 -20.12 17.82 6.32
C ARG A 405 -18.96 17.27 5.53
N TRP A 406 -19.14 17.23 4.21
CA TRP A 406 -18.07 16.86 3.30
C TRP A 406 -16.92 17.87 3.36
N ALA A 407 -15.70 17.36 3.28
CA ALA A 407 -14.51 18.16 3.02
C ALA A 407 -13.72 17.59 1.83
N PRO A 408 -13.04 18.45 1.05
CA PRO A 408 -12.29 18.02 -0.12
C PRO A 408 -11.04 17.21 0.24
N ILE A 409 -10.49 17.43 1.44
CA ILE A 409 -9.26 16.80 1.93
C ILE A 409 -9.48 16.16 3.29
N SER A 410 -8.80 15.04 3.53
CA SER A 410 -8.71 14.47 4.88
C SER A 410 -7.89 15.37 5.80
N PRO A 411 -8.37 15.70 7.01
CA PRO A 411 -7.61 16.47 7.97
C PRO A 411 -6.47 15.68 8.63
N VAL A 412 -6.45 14.34 8.49
CA VAL A 412 -5.39 13.47 9.04
C VAL A 412 -4.26 13.31 8.04
N THR A 413 -4.59 12.87 6.83
CA THR A 413 -3.58 12.48 5.83
C THR A 413 -3.24 13.61 4.87
N GLY A 414 -4.15 14.58 4.67
CA GLY A 414 -4.06 15.59 3.61
C GLY A 414 -4.54 15.09 2.24
N ARG A 415 -4.94 13.80 2.14
CA ARG A 415 -5.34 13.17 0.88
C ARG A 415 -6.61 13.82 0.31
N LEU A 416 -6.58 14.11 -0.99
CA LEU A 416 -7.71 14.62 -1.77
C LEU A 416 -8.77 13.53 -1.98
N ASP A 417 -10.05 13.92 -2.00
CA ASP A 417 -11.19 13.02 -2.29
C ASP A 417 -11.25 11.79 -1.35
N ALA A 418 -10.79 11.97 -0.11
CA ALA A 418 -10.75 10.90 0.88
C ALA A 418 -12.10 10.62 1.55
N PHE A 419 -13.01 11.60 1.57
CA PHE A 419 -14.31 11.47 2.22
C PHE A 419 -15.28 10.64 1.38
N VAL A 420 -15.75 9.55 1.98
CA VAL A 420 -16.73 8.63 1.39
C VAL A 420 -18.00 8.66 2.22
N TRP A 421 -19.16 8.65 1.56
CA TRP A 421 -20.46 8.56 2.21
C TRP A 421 -20.78 7.10 2.53
N ALA A 422 -20.68 6.70 3.80
CA ALA A 422 -20.87 5.32 4.23
C ALA A 422 -21.37 5.26 5.69
N ALA A 423 -22.03 4.15 6.05
CA ALA A 423 -22.37 3.89 7.44
C ALA A 423 -21.09 3.60 8.25
N PRO A 424 -20.83 4.33 9.36
CA PRO A 424 -19.71 4.01 10.24
C PRO A 424 -19.81 2.58 10.77
N PRO A 425 -18.70 1.85 10.92
CA PRO A 425 -18.73 0.53 11.56
C PRO A 425 -19.28 0.65 12.99
N ASP A 426 -20.10 -0.31 13.40
CA ASP A 426 -20.76 -0.34 14.73
C ASP A 426 -19.74 -0.41 15.90
N VAL A 427 -18.46 -0.69 15.61
CA VAL A 427 -17.35 -0.68 16.58
C VAL A 427 -16.48 0.55 16.32
N LEU A 428 -16.41 1.46 17.31
CA LEU A 428 -15.44 2.54 17.34
C LEU A 428 -14.05 1.95 17.60
N VAL A 429 -13.36 1.53 16.53
CA VAL A 429 -11.91 1.33 16.59
C VAL A 429 -11.30 2.72 16.46
N ALA A 430 -10.60 3.19 17.50
CA ALA A 430 -9.79 4.39 17.38
C ALA A 430 -8.78 4.19 16.24
N PRO A 431 -8.65 5.12 15.29
CA PRO A 431 -7.65 4.97 14.25
C PRO A 431 -6.27 5.00 14.91
N GLU A 432 -5.55 3.88 14.88
CA GLU A 432 -4.10 3.95 14.86
C GLU A 432 -3.74 4.74 13.60
N ILE A 433 -3.08 5.88 13.77
CA ILE A 433 -2.52 6.65 12.66
C ILE A 433 -1.38 5.80 12.10
N ALA A 434 -1.72 4.79 11.30
CA ALA A 434 -0.78 4.11 10.45
C ALA A 434 -0.46 5.08 9.30
N LEU A 435 0.57 5.92 9.50
CA LEU A 435 1.31 6.43 8.36
C LEU A 435 1.87 5.19 7.67
N SER A 436 1.21 4.73 6.61
CA SER A 436 1.72 3.66 5.77
C SER A 436 3.00 4.17 5.11
N ASP A 437 4.13 3.85 5.71
CA ASP A 437 5.39 4.55 5.49
C ASP A 437 6.25 3.73 4.54
N ASP A 438 5.79 3.68 3.29
CA ASP A 438 6.20 2.64 2.36
C ASP A 438 7.56 2.92 1.70
N VAL A 439 8.57 3.36 2.46
CA VAL A 439 9.94 3.52 1.92
C VAL A 439 10.45 2.17 1.42
N THR A 440 10.06 1.07 2.09
CA THR A 440 9.96 -0.31 1.58
C THR A 440 9.22 -1.18 2.62
N ALA A 441 7.90 -1.36 2.48
CA ALA A 441 7.03 -2.26 3.27
C ALA A 441 7.02 -2.04 4.80
N ASP A 442 5.86 -1.64 5.31
CA ASP A 442 5.58 -1.48 6.75
C ASP A 442 5.86 -2.76 7.56
N LEU A 443 6.55 -2.57 8.69
CA LEU A 443 6.56 -3.44 9.86
C LEU A 443 6.19 -2.65 11.11
N ASP A 444 5.11 -1.86 11.03
CA ASP A 444 4.45 -1.35 12.22
C ASP A 444 3.12 -2.09 12.38
N ASP A 445 3.23 -3.40 12.67
CA ASP A 445 2.14 -4.19 13.27
C ASP A 445 2.63 -4.64 14.65
N THR A 446 2.70 -3.68 15.58
CA THR A 446 2.90 -4.01 16.99
C THR A 446 1.54 -4.20 17.64
N GLN A 447 1.09 -5.45 17.73
CA GLN A 447 0.16 -5.86 18.78
C GLN A 447 0.75 -5.45 20.13
N LYS A 448 0.25 -4.34 20.68
CA LYS A 448 0.53 -3.93 22.04
C LYS A 448 -0.11 -4.98 22.95
N ALA A 449 0.71 -5.81 23.59
CA ALA A 449 0.26 -6.72 24.63
C ALA A 449 -0.50 -5.92 25.69
N LEU A 450 -1.74 -6.36 25.97
CA LEU A 450 -2.56 -5.85 27.06
C LEU A 450 -1.76 -5.92 28.36
N PRO A 451 -1.75 -4.87 29.21
CA PRO A 451 -1.29 -5.01 30.58
C PRO A 451 -2.21 -6.02 31.27
N LEU A 452 -1.66 -7.20 31.60
CA LEU A 452 -2.24 -8.06 32.62
C LEU A 452 -2.28 -7.24 33.92
N PRO A 453 -3.41 -7.21 34.67
CA PRO A 453 -3.46 -6.52 35.94
C PRO A 453 -2.38 -7.08 36.88
N GLU A 454 -1.48 -6.22 37.33
CA GLU A 454 -0.58 -6.52 38.43
C GLU A 454 -1.43 -6.88 39.66
N GLU A 455 -1.20 -8.10 40.14
CA GLU A 455 -1.72 -8.62 41.39
C GLU A 455 -1.18 -7.73 42.53
N GLN A 456 -2.08 -7.00 43.19
CA GLN A 456 -1.73 -6.12 44.29
C GLN A 456 -1.17 -6.95 45.46
N GLU A 457 0.14 -6.83 45.69
CA GLU A 457 0.77 -7.24 46.93
C GLU A 457 0.18 -6.45 48.10
N ALA A 458 -0.48 -7.17 49.00
CA ALA A 458 -0.96 -6.66 50.27
C ALA A 458 0.22 -6.29 51.19
N THR A 459 0.27 -5.03 51.63
CA THR A 459 1.09 -4.61 52.77
C THR A 459 0.25 -4.70 54.05
N PRO A 460 0.80 -5.24 55.17
CA PRO A 460 0.05 -5.37 56.41
C PRO A 460 0.08 -4.07 57.22
N GLY A 461 -1.10 -3.60 57.63
CA GLY A 461 -1.27 -2.54 58.64
C GLY A 461 -1.21 -3.10 60.06
N PRO A 462 -0.75 -2.33 61.06
CA PRO A 462 -0.47 -2.82 62.40
C PRO A 462 -1.71 -2.82 63.32
N GLU A 463 -1.72 -3.79 64.23
CA GLU A 463 -2.68 -3.96 65.32
C GLU A 463 -2.58 -2.84 66.37
N THR A 464 -3.71 -2.30 66.83
CA THR A 464 -3.93 -2.01 68.26
C THR A 464 -5.42 -1.86 68.58
N GLY A 465 -5.91 -2.60 69.59
CA GLY A 465 -6.78 -2.03 70.64
C GLY A 465 -8.30 -2.26 70.62
N ILE A 466 -8.72 -3.48 71.01
CA ILE A 466 -9.74 -3.82 72.02
C ILE A 466 -10.98 -2.90 72.19
N ALA A 467 -12.19 -3.45 71.96
CA ALA A 467 -13.31 -3.40 72.93
C ALA A 467 -14.45 -4.36 72.53
N GLU A 468 -14.76 -5.24 73.46
CA GLU A 468 -15.84 -6.23 73.56
C GLU A 468 -17.22 -5.56 73.77
N ILE A 469 -18.31 -6.11 73.21
CA ILE A 469 -19.68 -6.18 73.78
C ILE A 469 -20.54 -7.15 72.93
N ALA A 470 -20.93 -8.26 73.60
CA ALA A 470 -22.21 -8.98 73.64
C ALA A 470 -23.07 -9.28 72.38
N GLU A 471 -23.25 -10.58 72.14
CA GLU A 471 -24.45 -11.26 71.58
C GLU A 471 -25.71 -11.06 72.47
N PRO A 472 -26.97 -11.37 72.05
CA PRO A 472 -27.31 -12.58 71.26
C PRO A 472 -28.48 -12.51 70.24
N ALA A 473 -28.43 -13.48 69.32
CA ALA A 473 -29.49 -14.33 68.77
C ALA A 473 -30.84 -13.74 68.33
N GLU A 474 -31.16 -13.95 67.05
CA GLU A 474 -32.45 -14.57 66.70
C GLU A 474 -32.28 -15.52 65.50
N ALA A 475 -32.71 -16.76 65.70
CA ALA A 475 -32.66 -17.87 64.77
C ALA A 475 -34.07 -18.11 64.21
N MET A 476 -34.20 -18.34 62.91
CA MET A 476 -35.23 -19.22 62.36
C MET A 476 -34.68 -19.95 61.12
N SER A 477 -34.47 -21.24 61.28
CA SER A 477 -34.32 -22.23 60.20
C SER A 477 -35.70 -22.87 59.90
N PRO A 478 -35.82 -23.96 59.13
CA PRO A 478 -36.34 -23.97 57.75
C PRO A 478 -37.64 -24.80 57.62
N VAL A 479 -38.25 -24.82 56.43
CA VAL A 479 -39.27 -25.84 56.08
C VAL A 479 -38.96 -26.44 54.70
N MET A 480 -38.84 -27.77 54.70
CA MET A 480 -38.76 -28.71 53.58
C MET A 480 -40.14 -28.98 52.96
N SER A 481 -40.17 -29.32 51.67
CA SER A 481 -40.82 -30.52 51.07
C SER A 481 -40.67 -30.42 49.55
N GLU A 482 -39.89 -31.25 48.84
CA GLU A 482 -40.06 -32.67 48.45
C GLU A 482 -41.05 -32.88 47.28
N GLY A 483 -40.56 -33.56 46.22
CA GLY A 483 -41.31 -34.08 45.06
C GLY A 483 -41.12 -33.23 43.79
N GLU A 484 -40.73 -33.72 42.60
CA GLU A 484 -40.80 -35.07 42.05
C GLU A 484 -39.94 -35.12 40.77
N GLN A 485 -39.15 -36.19 40.57
CA GLN A 485 -38.52 -36.51 39.29
C GLN A 485 -39.57 -37.06 38.30
N PRO A 486 -39.33 -36.90 36.98
CA PRO A 486 -39.61 -38.03 36.10
C PRO A 486 -38.45 -38.36 35.14
N THR A 487 -38.27 -39.67 35.00
CA THR A 487 -37.37 -40.44 34.13
C THR A 487 -37.52 -40.18 32.63
N PRO A 488 -36.48 -40.47 31.81
CA PRO A 488 -36.47 -40.23 30.37
C PRO A 488 -37.15 -41.35 29.56
N LYS A 489 -37.84 -40.97 28.47
CA LYS A 489 -38.36 -41.87 27.42
C LYS A 489 -37.65 -41.61 26.07
N PRO A 490 -37.60 -42.62 25.17
CA PRO A 490 -36.55 -42.81 24.16
C PRO A 490 -36.80 -42.07 22.82
N PRO A 491 -35.76 -41.87 21.99
CA PRO A 491 -35.89 -41.14 20.71
C PRO A 491 -36.39 -42.01 19.56
N MET A 492 -37.31 -41.44 18.77
CA MET A 492 -37.77 -41.90 17.45
C MET A 492 -37.11 -41.05 16.34
N PRO A 493 -37.16 -41.46 15.05
CA PRO A 493 -36.02 -41.42 14.15
C PRO A 493 -35.95 -40.18 13.25
N GLU A 494 -34.74 -39.82 12.84
CA GLU A 494 -34.41 -38.74 11.91
C GLU A 494 -34.97 -38.97 10.49
N PRO A 495 -35.40 -37.90 9.78
CA PRO A 495 -35.74 -37.95 8.35
C PRO A 495 -34.50 -37.97 7.44
N PRO A 496 -34.60 -38.53 6.22
CA PRO A 496 -33.44 -38.87 5.40
C PRO A 496 -32.80 -37.65 4.71
N MET A 497 -31.46 -37.62 4.70
CA MET A 497 -30.66 -36.63 3.98
C MET A 497 -30.75 -36.81 2.45
N PRO A 498 -30.71 -35.71 1.66
CA PRO A 498 -30.59 -35.76 0.21
C PRO A 498 -29.18 -36.20 -0.25
N LYS A 499 -29.15 -36.92 -1.38
CA LYS A 499 -27.96 -37.54 -2.01
C LYS A 499 -26.84 -36.52 -2.31
N PRO A 500 -25.55 -36.92 -2.22
CA PRO A 500 -24.43 -36.07 -2.62
C PRO A 500 -24.34 -35.93 -4.16
N PRO A 501 -24.07 -34.72 -4.69
CA PRO A 501 -23.70 -34.55 -6.09
C PRO A 501 -22.28 -35.07 -6.38
N ALA A 502 -22.10 -35.50 -7.63
CA ALA A 502 -20.94 -36.20 -8.18
C ALA A 502 -19.58 -35.51 -7.94
N ALA A 503 -18.56 -36.36 -7.77
CA ALA A 503 -17.15 -36.02 -7.62
C ALA A 503 -16.64 -35.11 -8.75
N LYS A 504 -15.97 -34.02 -8.36
CA LYS A 504 -15.03 -33.27 -9.21
C LYS A 504 -13.60 -33.81 -8.96
N PRO A 505 -12.75 -33.90 -9.98
CA PRO A 505 -11.42 -34.51 -9.86
C PRO A 505 -10.48 -33.64 -9.01
N GLU A 506 -9.67 -34.30 -8.17
CA GLU A 506 -8.55 -33.69 -7.43
C GLU A 506 -7.50 -33.13 -8.41
N PRO A 507 -6.87 -31.97 -8.10
CA PRO A 507 -5.75 -31.47 -8.89
C PRO A 507 -4.48 -32.28 -8.63
N GLU A 508 -3.83 -32.73 -9.71
CA GLU A 508 -2.51 -33.38 -9.67
C GLU A 508 -1.45 -32.46 -9.05
N PRO A 509 -0.46 -33.01 -8.31
CA PRO A 509 0.60 -32.22 -7.70
C PRO A 509 1.49 -31.58 -8.77
N VAL A 510 1.60 -30.26 -8.72
CA VAL A 510 2.52 -29.47 -9.54
C VAL A 510 3.96 -29.80 -9.15
N VAL A 511 4.66 -30.53 -10.03
CA VAL A 511 6.10 -30.73 -9.95
C VAL A 511 6.78 -29.47 -10.51
N PHE A 512 7.52 -28.75 -9.65
CA PHE A 512 8.37 -27.65 -10.10
C PHE A 512 9.58 -28.19 -10.89
N PRO A 513 9.82 -27.75 -12.13
CA PRO A 513 11.06 -28.07 -12.83
C PRO A 513 12.24 -27.36 -12.16
N ALA A 514 13.24 -28.14 -11.75
CA ALA A 514 14.50 -27.63 -11.21
C ALA A 514 15.44 -27.15 -12.32
N THR A 515 15.11 -26.01 -12.96
CA THR A 515 16.07 -25.26 -13.78
C THR A 515 15.68 -23.78 -13.88
N PRO A 516 16.59 -22.81 -13.66
CA PRO A 516 16.29 -21.38 -13.84
C PRO A 516 16.09 -21.00 -15.32
N PRO A 517 15.25 -19.98 -15.63
CA PRO A 517 15.10 -19.47 -16.99
C PRO A 517 16.25 -18.53 -17.37
N ASP A 518 16.50 -18.47 -18.69
CA ASP A 518 17.38 -17.56 -19.43
C ASP A 518 18.90 -17.77 -19.35
N VAL A 519 19.37 -18.70 -20.18
CA VAL A 519 20.67 -18.60 -20.86
C VAL A 519 20.39 -18.53 -22.37
N PRO A 520 20.79 -17.47 -23.09
CA PRO A 520 20.60 -17.41 -24.55
C PRO A 520 21.45 -18.50 -25.22
N ARG A 521 20.83 -19.37 -26.03
CA ARG A 521 21.57 -20.27 -26.92
C ARG A 521 22.19 -19.47 -28.07
N PRO A 522 23.39 -19.83 -28.55
CA PRO A 522 23.94 -19.28 -29.78
C PRO A 522 23.04 -19.67 -30.96
N GLN A 523 22.77 -18.70 -31.84
CA GLN A 523 22.03 -18.89 -33.08
C GLN A 523 22.81 -19.86 -34.01
N ASP A 524 22.11 -20.86 -34.53
CA ASP A 524 22.61 -21.70 -35.62
C ASP A 524 22.78 -20.83 -36.88
N GLU A 525 24.04 -20.69 -37.29
CA GLU A 525 24.42 -19.96 -38.49
C GLU A 525 24.00 -20.78 -39.72
N ALA A 526 22.97 -20.28 -40.41
CA ALA A 526 22.48 -20.82 -41.67
C ALA A 526 23.57 -20.74 -42.74
N ALA A 527 23.85 -21.87 -43.38
CA ALA A 527 24.74 -21.98 -44.52
C ALA A 527 24.31 -21.03 -45.66
N PRO A 528 25.20 -20.18 -46.20
CA PRO A 528 24.89 -19.43 -47.41
C PRO A 528 25.09 -20.31 -48.65
N ALA A 529 24.04 -20.34 -49.45
CA ALA A 529 23.98 -20.96 -50.75
C ALA A 529 24.96 -20.32 -51.76
N ARG A 530 25.43 -21.20 -52.64
CA ARG A 530 26.22 -20.98 -53.86
C ARG A 530 25.87 -19.69 -54.61
N ARG A 531 26.89 -18.89 -54.90
CA ARG A 531 26.92 -18.02 -56.09
C ARG A 531 28.08 -18.44 -56.99
N SER A 532 27.73 -19.02 -58.13
CA SER A 532 28.62 -19.16 -59.27
C SER A 532 28.85 -17.77 -59.88
N VAL A 533 30.09 -17.36 -60.02
CA VAL A 533 30.47 -16.32 -60.97
C VAL A 533 31.49 -16.95 -61.92
N PHE A 534 31.07 -17.03 -63.17
CA PHE A 534 31.86 -17.39 -64.33
C PHE A 534 33.13 -16.53 -64.39
N SER A 535 34.27 -17.20 -64.53
CA SER A 535 35.41 -16.72 -65.28
C SER A 535 35.08 -16.69 -66.77
N LEU A 536 35.24 -15.54 -67.43
CA LEU A 536 35.77 -15.42 -68.79
C LEU A 536 35.95 -13.93 -69.15
N TRP A 537 37.22 -13.59 -69.43
CA TRP A 537 37.82 -12.32 -69.86
C TRP A 537 38.20 -11.31 -68.79
#